data_AF-A0A943CF99-F1
#
_entry.id   AF-A0A943CF99-F1
#
_cell.length_a   1.000
_cell.length_b   1.000
_cell.length_c   1.000
_cell.angle_alpha   90.00
_cell.angle_beta   90.00
_cell.angle_gamma   90.00
#
_symmetry.space_group_name_H-M   'P 1'
#
loop_
_entity.id
_entity.type
_entity.pdbx_description
1 polymer ?
#
loop_
_entity_poly.entity_id
_entity_poly.type
_entity_poly.pdbx_seq_one_letter_code
_entity_poly.pdbx_strand_id
1 'polypeptide(L)'
;MEEKTTMEITNDRLEEAIKDYAADRTKEKLTAVLNLLRPTKLLVPAMLKAPDQPTPCFLKSGAGEQYFVVYTSKEQMANAPKSQALLSMPFPACNSVAVKPELNLSGMVINPFTDNLVLKIELIQKLHEADEKMAKQPKQIKMTPQQFQAFVKNQTEFSVIPKRLYTEKAEFVQKLCDEKEAFVNELFAAAFKEPKLYPYTEDDYSVMALDISEDLTLIRVDLPDKGLVPPLCYRIYITYNPLKDEVHYYTIEMTKEKDVRLLGGVTEDAKHVSYGNAPVEGAELQEIMNLAKNPGELTS
;
A
#
# COMPACT_ATOMS: atom_id res chain seq x y z
N MET A 1 -11.92 7.46 27.51
CA MET A 1 -10.86 8.41 27.13
C MET A 1 -9.76 7.58 26.52
N GLU A 2 -9.73 7.50 25.20
CA GLU A 2 -8.67 6.78 24.49
C GLU A 2 -7.40 7.63 24.53
N GLU A 3 -6.40 7.17 25.29
CA GLU A 3 -5.03 7.59 25.10
C GLU A 3 -4.62 7.18 23.69
N LYS A 4 -4.68 8.14 22.75
CA LYS A 4 -3.94 8.03 21.50
C LYS A 4 -2.47 7.91 21.86
N THR A 5 -1.95 6.70 21.86
CA THR A 5 -0.52 6.40 21.92
C THR A 5 0.12 7.00 20.66
N THR A 6 0.43 8.30 20.69
CA THR A 6 1.33 8.91 19.72
C THR A 6 2.66 8.21 19.88
N MET A 7 2.98 7.28 18.97
CA MET A 7 4.30 6.66 18.88
C MET A 7 5.35 7.78 18.95
N GLU A 8 6.13 7.80 20.02
CA GLU A 8 7.25 8.72 20.15
C GLU A 8 8.27 8.33 19.07
N ILE A 9 8.57 9.26 18.16
CA ILE A 9 9.63 9.08 17.19
C ILE A 9 10.93 9.30 17.94
N THR A 10 11.56 8.21 18.39
CA THR A 10 12.92 8.23 18.93
C THR A 10 13.90 7.77 17.85
N ASN A 11 15.01 8.49 17.73
CA ASN A 11 16.00 8.29 16.67
C ASN A 11 17.37 7.98 17.30
N ASP A 12 17.39 7.19 18.37
CA ASP A 12 18.54 7.00 19.25
C ASP A 12 19.81 6.57 18.52
N ARG A 13 19.70 5.62 17.57
CA ARG A 13 20.84 5.17 16.75
C ARG A 13 21.38 6.27 15.83
N LEU A 14 20.50 7.11 15.31
CA LEU A 14 20.92 8.24 14.49
C LEU A 14 21.61 9.29 15.37
N GLU A 15 21.08 9.57 16.55
CA GLU A 15 21.69 10.51 17.49
C GLU A 15 23.08 10.05 17.96
N GLU A 16 23.26 8.77 18.24
CA GLU A 16 24.56 8.17 18.54
C GLU A 16 25.54 8.33 17.36
N ALA A 17 25.11 8.01 16.14
CA ALA A 17 25.95 8.18 14.96
C ALA A 17 26.32 9.65 14.69
N ILE A 18 25.42 10.60 14.98
CA ILE A 18 25.70 12.04 14.87
C ILE A 18 26.78 12.44 15.88
N LYS A 19 26.71 11.96 17.13
CA LYS A 19 27.73 12.22 18.15
C LYS A 19 29.08 11.63 17.77
N ASP A 20 29.10 10.42 17.25
CA ASP A 20 30.31 9.76 16.76
C ASP A 20 30.97 10.52 15.60
N TYR A 21 30.16 11.05 14.69
CA TYR A 21 30.65 11.91 13.59
C TYR A 21 31.12 13.27 14.09
N ALA A 22 30.43 13.85 15.08
CA ALA A 22 30.83 15.13 15.67
C ALA A 22 32.18 15.04 16.37
N ALA A 23 32.46 13.90 17.03
CA ALA A 23 33.74 13.61 17.66
C ALA A 23 34.88 13.42 16.64
N ASP A 24 34.58 12.83 15.48
CA ASP A 24 35.57 12.50 14.46
C ASP A 24 34.97 12.54 13.05
N ARG A 25 35.26 13.63 12.33
CA ARG A 25 34.60 14.02 11.09
C ARG A 25 35.15 13.31 9.85
N THR A 26 35.08 11.97 9.86
CA THR A 26 35.49 11.15 8.70
C THR A 26 34.37 10.96 7.69
N LYS A 27 34.74 10.61 6.46
CA LYS A 27 33.78 10.36 5.36
C LYS A 27 32.94 9.11 5.63
N GLU A 28 33.55 8.10 6.26
CA GLU A 28 32.92 6.84 6.62
C GLU A 28 31.81 7.09 7.65
N LYS A 29 32.10 7.88 8.69
CA LYS A 29 31.12 8.25 9.73
C LYS A 29 30.00 9.13 9.19
N LEU A 30 30.32 10.10 8.32
CA LEU A 30 29.29 10.88 7.62
C LEU A 30 28.37 9.98 6.78
N THR A 31 28.93 8.98 6.10
CA THR A 31 28.16 8.03 5.31
C THR A 31 27.24 7.19 6.19
N ALA A 32 27.70 6.74 7.35
CA ALA A 32 26.89 6.02 8.33
C ALA A 32 25.70 6.88 8.82
N VAL A 33 25.97 8.14 9.17
CA VAL A 33 24.94 9.12 9.55
C VAL A 33 23.91 9.29 8.43
N LEU A 34 24.34 9.53 7.19
CA LEU A 34 23.45 9.72 6.05
C LEU A 34 22.59 8.46 5.75
N ASN A 35 23.16 7.27 5.90
CA ASN A 35 22.42 6.01 5.71
C ASN A 35 21.32 5.81 6.75
N LEU A 36 21.57 6.24 8.00
CA LEU A 36 20.56 6.23 9.07
C LEU A 36 19.53 7.35 8.89
N LEU A 37 19.92 8.51 8.36
CA LEU A 37 19.02 9.63 8.11
C LEU A 37 17.99 9.36 7.01
N ARG A 38 18.37 8.67 5.93
CA ARG A 38 17.49 8.41 4.78
C ARG A 38 16.12 7.79 5.14
N PRO A 39 16.03 6.71 5.93
CA PRO A 39 14.74 6.13 6.32
C PRO A 39 14.04 6.89 7.45
N THR A 40 14.69 7.86 8.08
CA THR A 40 14.19 8.53 9.29
C THR A 40 13.15 9.61 8.96
N LYS A 41 12.13 9.69 9.83
CA LYS A 41 11.25 10.85 9.94
C LYS A 41 11.83 11.83 10.95
N LEU A 42 11.85 13.09 10.56
CA LEU A 42 12.35 14.21 11.35
C LEU A 42 11.19 15.14 11.71
N LEU A 43 11.35 15.83 12.82
CA LEU A 43 10.41 16.81 13.32
C LEU A 43 10.79 18.20 12.79
N VAL A 44 9.84 18.86 12.14
CA VAL A 44 10.01 20.16 11.50
C VAL A 44 9.09 21.16 12.19
N PRO A 45 9.63 22.12 12.97
CA PRO A 45 8.81 23.18 13.54
C PRO A 45 8.23 24.06 12.44
N ALA A 46 6.97 24.46 12.61
CA ALA A 46 6.28 25.34 11.67
C ALA A 46 5.47 26.42 12.40
N MET A 47 5.31 27.55 11.71
CA MET A 47 4.40 28.64 12.07
C MET A 47 3.18 28.58 11.18
N LEU A 48 1.99 28.77 11.76
CA LEU A 48 0.73 28.78 11.01
C LEU A 48 0.50 30.20 10.49
N LYS A 49 0.47 30.38 9.16
CA LYS A 49 0.00 31.64 8.55
C LYS A 49 -1.52 31.70 8.54
N ALA A 50 -2.15 30.53 8.40
CA ALA A 50 -3.57 30.26 8.52
C ALA A 50 -3.74 28.85 9.14
N PRO A 51 -4.92 28.47 9.66
CA PRO A 51 -5.13 27.17 10.31
C PRO A 51 -4.69 25.94 9.49
N ASP A 52 -4.69 26.07 8.17
CA ASP A 52 -4.38 25.03 7.18
C ASP A 52 -3.04 25.25 6.44
N GLN A 53 -2.27 26.29 6.78
CA GLN A 53 -1.02 26.65 6.09
C GLN A 53 0.19 26.71 7.03
N PRO A 54 0.76 25.56 7.41
CA PRO A 54 2.00 25.51 8.17
C PRO A 54 3.20 25.87 7.29
N THR A 55 3.91 26.93 7.67
CA THR A 55 5.18 27.34 7.04
C THR A 55 6.35 26.90 7.93
N PRO A 56 7.32 26.12 7.42
CA PRO A 56 8.45 25.67 8.23
C PRO A 56 9.32 26.82 8.76
N CYS A 57 9.93 26.62 9.91
CA CYS A 57 10.84 27.59 10.52
C CYS A 57 12.27 27.48 9.95
N PHE A 58 12.95 28.61 9.87
CA PHE A 58 14.34 28.72 9.43
C PHE A 58 15.18 29.46 10.48
N LEU A 59 16.43 29.08 10.64
CA LEU A 59 17.41 29.79 11.46
C LEU A 59 18.31 30.64 10.58
N LYS A 60 18.63 31.86 11.03
CA LYS A 60 19.62 32.72 10.39
C LYS A 60 20.92 32.71 11.20
N SER A 61 22.05 32.50 10.54
CA SER A 61 23.36 32.64 11.15
C SER A 61 23.73 34.13 11.31
N GLY A 62 24.72 34.44 12.16
CA GLY A 62 25.24 35.80 12.30
C GLY A 62 25.88 36.36 11.02
N ALA A 63 26.22 35.51 10.05
CA ALA A 63 26.71 35.89 8.72
C ALA A 63 25.57 36.14 7.71
N GLY A 64 24.30 36.01 8.13
CA GLY A 64 23.13 36.22 7.27
C GLY A 64 22.69 35.00 6.47
N GLU A 65 23.36 33.86 6.62
CA GLU A 65 22.98 32.60 5.97
C GLU A 65 21.72 32.00 6.60
N GLN A 66 20.84 31.41 5.79
CA GLN A 66 19.58 30.85 6.26
C GLN A 66 19.59 29.33 6.16
N TYR A 67 19.17 28.65 7.23
CA TYR A 67 19.18 27.20 7.34
C TYR A 67 17.80 26.65 7.67
N PHE A 68 17.47 25.53 7.04
CA PHE A 68 16.30 24.74 7.37
C PHE A 68 16.52 23.93 8.65
N VAL A 69 15.57 23.96 9.58
CA VAL A 69 15.74 23.38 10.90
C VAL A 69 14.88 22.14 11.05
N VAL A 70 15.52 21.06 11.47
CA VAL A 70 14.87 19.77 11.71
C VAL A 70 15.42 19.14 12.98
N TYR A 71 14.62 18.29 13.62
CA TYR A 71 14.97 17.63 14.87
C TYR A 71 14.76 16.12 14.76
N THR A 72 15.61 15.36 15.45
CA THR A 72 15.49 13.90 15.52
C THR A 72 14.42 13.47 16.52
N SER A 73 14.13 14.27 17.54
CA SER A 73 13.17 13.95 18.59
C SER A 73 12.65 15.21 19.31
N LYS A 74 11.65 15.09 20.18
CA LYS A 74 11.09 16.25 20.90
C LYS A 74 12.04 16.74 21.99
N GLU A 75 12.84 15.84 22.56
CA GLU A 75 13.84 16.10 23.59
C GLU A 75 14.90 17.07 23.06
N GLN A 76 15.27 16.91 21.79
CA GLN A 76 16.21 17.76 21.06
C GLN A 76 15.66 19.17 20.79
N MET A 77 14.36 19.39 21.02
CA MET A 77 13.68 20.69 20.92
C MET A 77 13.54 21.44 22.24
N ALA A 78 14.06 20.92 23.37
CA ALA A 78 13.89 21.55 24.68
C ALA A 78 14.31 23.03 24.72
N ASN A 79 15.34 23.40 23.96
CA ASN A 79 15.87 24.77 23.84
C ASN A 79 15.43 25.47 22.55
N ALA A 80 14.53 24.88 21.77
CA ALA A 80 14.09 25.45 20.51
C ALA A 80 13.10 26.61 20.72
N PRO A 81 13.06 27.59 19.80
CA PRO A 81 12.01 28.59 19.78
C PRO A 81 10.62 27.94 19.73
N LYS A 82 9.65 28.52 20.44
CA LYS A 82 8.26 28.02 20.42
C LYS A 82 7.71 28.07 19.00
N SER A 83 7.33 26.91 18.47
CA SER A 83 6.58 26.78 17.21
C SER A 83 5.09 26.58 17.48
N GLN A 84 4.25 26.90 16.49
CA GLN A 84 2.80 26.71 16.59
C GLN A 84 2.36 25.32 16.11
N ALA A 85 3.15 24.71 15.24
CA ALA A 85 2.93 23.35 14.75
C ALA A 85 4.25 22.58 14.69
N LEU A 86 4.12 21.26 14.65
CA LEU A 86 5.23 20.33 14.48
C LEU A 86 4.86 19.31 13.41
N LEU A 87 5.60 19.31 12.31
CA LEU A 87 5.39 18.39 11.19
C LEU A 87 6.35 17.21 11.33
N SER A 88 5.87 16.00 11.08
CA SER A 88 6.72 14.81 10.96
C SER A 88 7.00 14.54 9.48
N MET A 89 8.20 14.85 9.01
CA MET A 89 8.58 14.74 7.60
C MET A 89 9.70 13.72 7.38
N PRO A 90 9.60 12.82 6.38
CA PRO A 90 10.73 11.98 5.97
C PRO A 90 11.92 12.82 5.49
N PHE A 91 13.14 12.38 5.76
CA PHE A 91 14.36 13.09 5.34
C PHE A 91 14.40 13.44 3.83
N PRO A 92 13.98 12.59 2.88
CA PRO A 92 13.92 12.99 1.45
C PRO A 92 12.96 14.15 1.17
N ALA A 93 11.87 14.27 1.93
CA ALA A 93 10.96 15.41 1.83
C ALA A 93 11.61 16.69 2.40
N CYS A 94 12.40 16.56 3.48
CA CYS A 94 13.21 17.67 4.01
C CYS A 94 14.24 18.15 2.98
N ASN A 95 14.92 17.24 2.28
CA ASN A 95 15.83 17.58 1.18
C ASN A 95 15.10 18.39 0.09
N SER A 96 13.90 17.93 -0.29
CA SER A 96 13.07 18.59 -1.32
C SER A 96 12.65 20.01 -0.92
N VAL A 97 12.40 20.27 0.36
CA VAL A 97 12.14 21.63 0.87
C VAL A 97 13.42 22.46 0.84
N ALA A 98 14.53 21.92 1.34
CA ALA A 98 15.79 22.64 1.47
C ALA A 98 16.36 23.11 0.12
N VAL A 99 16.12 22.37 -0.98
CA VAL A 99 16.60 22.74 -2.32
C VAL A 99 15.72 23.74 -3.06
N LYS A 100 14.57 24.15 -2.51
CA LYS A 100 13.68 25.11 -3.19
C LYS A 100 14.38 26.47 -3.38
N PRO A 101 14.55 26.95 -4.62
CA PRO A 101 15.24 28.22 -4.87
C PRO A 101 14.57 29.41 -4.17
N GLU A 102 13.25 29.37 -4.05
CA GLU A 102 12.41 30.41 -3.40
C GLU A 102 12.76 30.64 -1.94
N LEU A 103 13.35 29.65 -1.25
CA LEU A 103 13.67 29.73 0.17
C LEU A 103 15.09 30.24 0.45
N ASN A 104 15.95 30.31 -0.59
CA ASN A 104 17.33 30.79 -0.52
C ASN A 104 18.12 30.25 0.69
N LEU A 105 18.11 28.92 0.87
CA LEU A 105 18.73 28.25 2.00
C LEU A 105 20.19 27.87 1.72
N SER A 106 21.06 28.12 2.69
CA SER A 106 22.46 27.71 2.69
C SER A 106 22.65 26.24 3.12
N GLY A 107 21.61 25.62 3.68
CA GLY A 107 21.61 24.21 4.05
C GLY A 107 20.49 23.83 5.02
N MET A 108 20.67 22.70 5.67
CA MET A 108 19.79 22.17 6.72
C MET A 108 20.61 21.87 7.97
N VAL A 109 20.07 22.19 9.14
CA VAL A 109 20.66 21.92 10.45
C VAL A 109 19.75 20.96 11.19
N ILE A 110 20.33 19.83 11.58
CA ILE A 110 19.68 18.83 12.43
C ILE A 110 20.11 19.07 13.87
N ASN A 111 19.15 19.18 14.78
CA ASN A 111 19.40 19.37 16.23
C ASN A 111 20.25 20.63 16.55
N PRO A 112 19.87 21.84 16.09
CA PRO A 112 20.72 23.04 16.17
C PRO A 112 21.20 23.44 17.58
N PHE A 113 20.46 23.07 18.64
CA PHE A 113 20.75 23.50 20.02
C PHE A 113 21.42 22.41 20.86
N THR A 114 21.79 21.30 20.24
CA THR A 114 22.38 20.12 20.89
C THR A 114 23.49 19.58 19.99
N ASP A 115 23.23 18.55 19.18
CA ASP A 115 24.25 17.88 18.36
C ASP A 115 24.71 18.70 17.15
N ASN A 116 23.86 19.63 16.69
CA ASN A 116 24.13 20.66 15.68
C ASN A 116 24.82 20.14 14.39
N LEU A 117 24.23 19.13 13.76
CA LEU A 117 24.71 18.60 12.49
C LEU A 117 24.28 19.51 11.34
N VAL A 118 25.24 20.15 10.68
CA VAL A 118 25.01 21.04 9.53
C VAL A 118 25.26 20.30 8.22
N LEU A 119 24.21 20.17 7.40
CA LEU A 119 24.30 19.70 6.03
C LEU A 119 24.27 20.90 5.07
N LYS A 120 25.35 21.11 4.33
CA LYS A 120 25.45 22.20 3.34
C LYS A 120 24.54 21.94 2.14
N ILE A 121 24.05 23.02 1.51
CA ILE A 121 23.13 22.93 0.37
C ILE A 121 23.66 22.05 -0.77
N GLU A 122 24.97 22.10 -1.06
CA GLU A 122 25.61 21.27 -2.11
C GLU A 122 25.47 19.76 -1.86
N LEU A 123 25.57 19.34 -0.60
CA LEU A 123 25.39 17.93 -0.22
C LEU A 123 23.93 17.55 -0.33
N ILE A 124 23.02 18.42 0.12
CA ILE A 124 21.57 18.19 0.06
C ILE A 124 21.10 18.08 -1.39
N GLN A 125 21.60 18.92 -2.30
CA GLN A 125 21.31 18.86 -3.72
C GLN A 125 21.70 17.49 -4.30
N LYS A 126 22.93 17.02 -4.02
CA LYS A 126 23.37 15.69 -4.45
C LYS A 126 22.51 14.55 -3.89
N LEU A 127 22.10 14.67 -2.62
CA LEU A 127 21.20 13.70 -1.99
C LEU A 127 19.82 13.71 -2.64
N HIS A 128 19.25 14.90 -2.88
CA HIS A 128 17.95 15.07 -3.53
C HIS A 128 17.95 14.53 -4.97
N GLU A 129 18.99 14.82 -5.76
CA GLU A 129 19.14 14.28 -7.11
C GLU A 129 19.27 12.75 -7.11
N ALA A 130 20.00 12.19 -6.15
CA ALA A 130 20.12 10.75 -5.99
C ALA A 130 18.75 10.12 -5.61
N ASP A 131 18.02 10.75 -4.69
CA ASP A 131 16.69 10.32 -4.26
C ASP A 131 15.69 10.41 -5.42
N GLU A 132 15.70 11.48 -6.22
CA GLU A 132 14.89 11.62 -7.43
C GLU A 132 15.23 10.56 -8.47
N LYS A 133 16.52 10.28 -8.70
CA LYS A 133 16.94 9.22 -9.64
C LYS A 133 16.49 7.85 -9.15
N MET A 134 16.58 7.57 -7.85
CA MET A 134 16.08 6.31 -7.27
C MET A 134 14.55 6.22 -7.26
N ALA A 135 13.84 7.35 -7.12
CA ALA A 135 12.38 7.41 -7.21
C ALA A 135 11.88 7.26 -8.65
N LYS A 136 12.64 7.77 -9.63
CA LYS A 136 12.39 7.63 -11.08
C LYS A 136 12.85 6.28 -11.62
N GLN A 137 13.77 5.59 -10.94
CA GLN A 137 13.99 4.18 -11.19
C GLN A 137 12.74 3.42 -10.74
N PRO A 138 12.07 2.67 -11.63
CA PRO A 138 11.02 1.77 -11.19
C PRO A 138 11.67 0.87 -10.15
N LYS A 139 11.16 0.90 -8.92
CA LYS A 139 11.55 -0.08 -7.90
C LYS A 139 11.34 -1.43 -8.56
N GLN A 140 12.41 -2.06 -9.04
CA GLN A 140 12.44 -3.49 -9.26
C GLN A 140 12.29 -4.05 -7.86
N ILE A 141 11.04 -4.18 -7.41
CA ILE A 141 10.70 -5.17 -6.40
C ILE A 141 11.22 -6.44 -7.06
N LYS A 142 12.36 -6.94 -6.57
CA LYS A 142 12.86 -8.27 -6.94
C LYS A 142 11.87 -9.25 -6.32
N MET A 143 10.68 -9.34 -6.91
CA MET A 143 9.70 -10.35 -6.58
C MET A 143 10.30 -11.66 -7.08
N THR A 144 10.31 -12.67 -6.23
CA THR A 144 10.58 -14.02 -6.71
C THR A 144 9.51 -14.39 -7.76
N PRO A 145 9.79 -15.31 -8.70
CA PRO A 145 8.78 -15.73 -9.68
C PRO A 145 7.45 -16.15 -9.03
N GLN A 146 7.52 -16.78 -7.85
CA GLN A 146 6.36 -17.17 -7.05
C GLN A 146 5.58 -15.96 -6.49
N GLN A 147 6.27 -14.95 -5.98
CA GLN A 147 5.63 -13.71 -5.53
C GLN A 147 4.99 -12.94 -6.68
N PHE A 148 5.63 -12.94 -7.85
CA PHE A 148 5.07 -12.33 -9.06
C PHE A 148 3.79 -13.04 -9.50
N GLN A 149 3.81 -14.37 -9.55
CA GLN A 149 2.62 -15.17 -9.85
C GLN A 149 1.48 -14.90 -8.86
N ALA A 150 1.78 -14.87 -7.56
CA ALA A 150 0.79 -14.57 -6.53
C ALA A 150 0.22 -13.14 -6.67
N PHE A 151 1.06 -12.15 -7.00
CA PHE A 151 0.61 -10.79 -7.23
C PHE A 151 -0.31 -10.66 -8.44
N VAL A 152 0.05 -11.27 -9.58
CA VAL A 152 -0.79 -11.25 -10.78
C VAL A 152 -2.10 -11.99 -10.51
N LYS A 153 -2.06 -13.16 -9.86
CA LYS A 153 -3.26 -13.92 -9.48
C LYS A 153 -4.18 -13.10 -8.57
N ASN A 154 -3.64 -12.46 -7.54
CA ASN A 154 -4.39 -11.57 -6.64
C ASN A 154 -5.01 -10.38 -7.39
N GLN A 155 -4.27 -9.77 -8.32
CA GLN A 155 -4.79 -8.68 -9.15
C GLN A 155 -5.93 -9.16 -10.06
N THR A 156 -5.81 -10.36 -10.62
CA THR A 156 -6.86 -10.93 -11.48
C THR A 156 -8.13 -11.21 -10.68
N GLU A 157 -8.01 -11.88 -9.54
CA GLU A 157 -9.12 -12.25 -8.65
C GLU A 157 -9.85 -11.04 -8.08
N PHE A 158 -9.13 -10.07 -7.52
CA PHE A 158 -9.75 -8.97 -6.79
C PHE A 158 -9.93 -7.67 -7.59
N SER A 159 -9.43 -7.61 -8.83
CA SER A 159 -9.53 -6.39 -9.64
C SER A 159 -9.94 -6.63 -11.08
N VAL A 160 -9.28 -7.52 -11.81
CA VAL A 160 -9.57 -7.69 -13.25
C VAL A 160 -10.93 -8.35 -13.46
N ILE A 161 -11.18 -9.49 -12.82
CA ILE A 161 -12.44 -10.23 -12.98
C ILE A 161 -13.63 -9.41 -12.46
N PRO A 162 -13.63 -8.87 -11.22
CA PRO A 162 -14.76 -8.10 -10.72
C PRO A 162 -15.03 -6.86 -11.59
N LYS A 163 -13.98 -6.13 -12.00
CA LYS A 163 -14.17 -4.96 -12.85
C LYS A 163 -14.82 -5.31 -14.18
N ARG A 164 -14.38 -6.38 -14.84
CA ARG A 164 -15.01 -6.86 -16.08
C ARG A 164 -16.44 -7.31 -15.83
N LEU A 165 -16.69 -8.09 -14.79
CA LEU A 165 -18.02 -8.55 -14.42
C LEU A 165 -19.00 -7.39 -14.20
N TYR A 166 -18.64 -6.36 -13.42
CA TYR A 166 -19.53 -5.22 -13.17
C TYR A 166 -19.69 -4.29 -14.38
N THR A 167 -18.73 -4.28 -15.30
CA THR A 167 -18.80 -3.47 -16.54
C THR A 167 -19.64 -4.15 -17.62
N GLU A 168 -19.42 -5.44 -17.84
CA GLU A 168 -19.98 -6.24 -18.94
C GLU A 168 -21.26 -7.00 -18.51
N LYS A 169 -21.44 -7.26 -17.22
CA LYS A 169 -22.60 -7.91 -16.59
C LYS A 169 -23.09 -9.15 -17.35
N ALA A 170 -24.27 -9.07 -17.98
CA ALA A 170 -24.89 -10.15 -18.75
C ALA A 170 -23.93 -10.76 -19.79
N GLU A 171 -23.17 -9.93 -20.51
CA GLU A 171 -22.24 -10.40 -21.54
C GLU A 171 -21.11 -11.25 -20.93
N PHE A 172 -20.59 -10.82 -19.78
CA PHE A 172 -19.56 -11.57 -19.06
C PHE A 172 -20.09 -12.90 -18.54
N VAL A 173 -21.28 -12.89 -17.94
CA VAL A 173 -21.93 -14.09 -17.38
C VAL A 173 -22.25 -15.08 -18.49
N GLN A 174 -22.78 -14.61 -19.62
CA GLN A 174 -23.07 -15.45 -20.77
C GLN A 174 -21.79 -16.10 -21.33
N LYS A 175 -20.73 -15.30 -21.54
CA LYS A 175 -19.44 -15.84 -22.00
C LYS A 175 -18.87 -16.86 -21.02
N LEU A 176 -18.97 -16.61 -19.71
CA LEU A 176 -18.52 -17.55 -18.68
C LEU A 176 -19.34 -18.85 -18.67
N CYS A 177 -20.64 -18.80 -18.91
CA CYS A 177 -21.48 -20.00 -19.02
C CYS A 177 -21.17 -20.82 -20.28
N ASP A 178 -20.92 -20.15 -21.41
CA ASP A 178 -20.69 -20.79 -22.70
C ASP A 178 -19.28 -21.40 -22.82
N GLU A 179 -18.25 -20.65 -22.42
CA GLU A 179 -16.84 -21.03 -22.59
C GLU A 179 -16.20 -21.63 -21.32
N LYS A 180 -16.84 -21.50 -20.15
CA LYS A 180 -16.45 -22.15 -18.89
C LYS A 180 -14.96 -22.03 -18.56
N GLU A 181 -14.25 -23.14 -18.38
CA GLU A 181 -12.84 -23.21 -18.01
C GLU A 181 -11.94 -22.47 -19.00
N ALA A 182 -12.26 -22.51 -20.30
CA ALA A 182 -11.48 -21.84 -21.34
C ALA A 182 -11.48 -20.32 -21.14
N PHE A 183 -12.64 -19.73 -20.81
CA PHE A 183 -12.73 -18.30 -20.57
C PHE A 183 -12.03 -17.88 -19.27
N VAL A 184 -12.14 -18.68 -18.20
CA VAL A 184 -11.41 -18.41 -16.95
C VAL A 184 -9.90 -18.46 -17.19
N ASN A 185 -9.42 -19.48 -17.89
CA ASN A 185 -8.02 -19.62 -18.26
C ASN A 185 -7.55 -18.44 -19.15
N GLU A 186 -8.36 -17.98 -20.11
CA GLU A 186 -8.07 -16.79 -20.93
C GLU A 186 -7.89 -15.54 -20.04
N LEU A 187 -8.79 -15.31 -19.07
CA LEU A 187 -8.74 -14.17 -18.16
C LEU A 187 -7.44 -14.15 -17.34
N PHE A 188 -7.05 -15.30 -16.79
CA PHE A 188 -5.81 -15.41 -16.04
C PHE A 188 -4.60 -15.29 -16.96
N ALA A 189 -4.58 -15.96 -18.11
CA ALA A 189 -3.47 -15.90 -19.07
C ALA A 189 -3.22 -14.46 -19.56
N ALA A 190 -4.28 -13.71 -19.87
CA ALA A 190 -4.21 -12.32 -20.33
C ALA A 190 -3.60 -11.37 -19.29
N ALA A 191 -3.66 -11.72 -17.99
CA ALA A 191 -3.03 -10.93 -16.93
C ALA A 191 -1.50 -11.09 -16.91
N PHE A 192 -0.95 -12.14 -17.53
CA PHE A 192 0.49 -12.34 -17.69
C PHE A 192 0.97 -11.73 -19.01
N LYS A 193 1.77 -10.66 -18.92
CA LYS A 193 2.38 -10.02 -20.09
C LYS A 193 3.33 -10.94 -20.88
N GLU A 194 3.91 -11.93 -20.20
CA GLU A 194 4.77 -12.95 -20.81
C GLU A 194 4.13 -14.33 -20.62
N PRO A 195 3.68 -15.00 -21.70
CA PRO A 195 3.00 -16.29 -21.60
C PRO A 195 3.79 -17.39 -20.88
N LYS A 196 5.13 -17.30 -20.92
CA LYS A 196 6.03 -18.26 -20.23
C LYS A 196 5.93 -18.21 -18.71
N LEU A 197 5.39 -17.12 -18.14
CA LEU A 197 5.22 -16.95 -16.70
C LEU A 197 3.89 -17.50 -16.20
N TYR A 198 2.93 -17.75 -17.10
CA TYR A 198 1.63 -18.30 -16.80
C TYR A 198 1.75 -19.81 -16.51
N PRO A 199 1.48 -20.26 -15.27
CA PRO A 199 1.82 -21.62 -14.85
C PRO A 199 0.64 -22.60 -14.91
N TYR A 200 -0.50 -22.18 -15.45
CA TYR A 200 -1.78 -22.89 -15.43
C TYR A 200 -2.28 -23.21 -16.85
N THR A 201 -3.20 -24.17 -16.93
CA THR A 201 -3.94 -24.56 -18.14
C THR A 201 -5.44 -24.64 -17.84
N GLU A 202 -6.27 -24.87 -18.85
CA GLU A 202 -7.73 -25.00 -18.68
C GLU A 202 -8.10 -26.09 -17.65
N ASP A 203 -7.39 -27.22 -17.66
CA ASP A 203 -7.59 -28.35 -16.74
C ASP A 203 -7.34 -28.02 -15.24
N ASP A 204 -6.69 -26.88 -14.95
CA ASP A 204 -6.43 -26.43 -13.59
C ASP A 204 -7.65 -25.70 -12.96
N TYR A 205 -8.69 -25.44 -13.77
CA TYR A 205 -9.92 -24.75 -13.36
C TYR A 205 -11.12 -25.69 -13.45
N SER A 206 -12.17 -25.39 -12.69
CA SER A 206 -13.47 -26.04 -12.87
C SER A 206 -14.58 -25.01 -12.73
N VAL A 207 -15.49 -24.96 -13.71
CA VAL A 207 -16.61 -24.02 -13.73
C VAL A 207 -17.93 -24.78 -13.70
N MET A 208 -18.77 -24.43 -12.74
CA MET A 208 -20.12 -24.95 -12.59
C MET A 208 -21.11 -23.78 -12.60
N ALA A 209 -21.94 -23.71 -13.64
CA ALA A 209 -23.06 -22.77 -13.74
C ALA A 209 -24.37 -23.50 -13.43
N LEU A 210 -25.19 -22.90 -12.57
CA LEU A 210 -26.47 -23.43 -12.11
C LEU A 210 -27.54 -22.33 -12.24
N ASP A 211 -28.59 -22.61 -13.00
CA ASP A 211 -29.78 -21.77 -13.03
C ASP A 211 -30.70 -22.20 -11.88
N ILE A 212 -30.70 -21.41 -10.80
CA ILE A 212 -31.44 -21.73 -9.57
C ILE A 212 -32.91 -21.36 -9.72
N SER A 213 -33.19 -20.22 -10.34
CA SER A 213 -34.52 -19.68 -10.63
C SER A 213 -34.46 -18.70 -11.79
N GLU A 214 -35.63 -18.25 -12.28
CA GLU A 214 -35.73 -17.24 -13.36
C GLU A 214 -35.05 -15.91 -13.02
N ASP A 215 -34.74 -15.66 -11.74
CA ASP A 215 -34.13 -14.43 -11.23
C ASP A 215 -32.76 -14.67 -10.57
N LEU A 216 -32.18 -15.88 -10.68
CA LEU A 216 -30.88 -16.18 -10.09
C LEU A 216 -30.14 -17.30 -10.84
N THR A 217 -29.06 -16.91 -11.53
CA THR A 217 -28.01 -17.81 -11.98
C THR A 217 -26.84 -17.73 -11.00
N LEU A 218 -26.30 -18.87 -10.60
CA LEU A 218 -25.13 -18.99 -9.74
C LEU A 218 -24.03 -19.74 -10.47
N ILE A 219 -22.84 -19.14 -10.51
CA ILE A 219 -21.64 -19.74 -11.11
C ILE A 219 -20.59 -19.91 -10.03
N ARG A 220 -20.07 -21.12 -9.90
CA ARG A 220 -18.91 -21.46 -9.08
C ARG A 220 -17.71 -21.66 -9.99
N VAL A 221 -16.57 -21.09 -9.61
CA VAL A 221 -15.28 -21.27 -10.26
C VAL A 221 -14.29 -21.77 -9.21
N ASP A 222 -13.81 -22.99 -9.37
CA ASP A 222 -12.70 -23.55 -8.59
C ASP A 222 -11.37 -23.12 -9.22
N LEU A 223 -10.48 -22.58 -8.39
CA LEU A 223 -9.16 -22.09 -8.80
C LEU A 223 -8.07 -23.10 -8.41
N PRO A 224 -6.91 -23.08 -9.10
CA PRO A 224 -5.82 -23.99 -8.78
C PRO A 224 -5.20 -23.72 -7.41
N ASP A 225 -4.96 -24.81 -6.68
CA ASP A 225 -4.22 -24.81 -5.40
C ASP A 225 -2.71 -24.55 -5.59
N LYS A 226 -2.20 -24.74 -6.80
CA LYS A 226 -0.78 -24.56 -7.12
C LYS A 226 -0.38 -23.09 -6.96
N GLY A 227 0.52 -22.84 -6.01
CA GLY A 227 1.00 -21.48 -5.69
C GLY A 227 0.04 -20.68 -4.83
N LEU A 228 -0.95 -21.33 -4.22
CA LEU A 228 -1.89 -20.67 -3.31
C LEU A 228 -1.20 -20.17 -2.04
N VAL A 229 -1.33 -18.88 -1.78
CA VAL A 229 -0.82 -18.18 -0.60
C VAL A 229 -1.85 -17.15 -0.15
N PRO A 230 -1.92 -16.76 1.13
CA PRO A 230 -2.85 -15.72 1.56
C PRO A 230 -2.57 -14.37 0.86
N PRO A 231 -3.59 -13.62 0.39
CA PRO A 231 -5.03 -13.84 0.53
C PRO A 231 -5.72 -14.43 -0.73
N LEU A 232 -5.03 -15.27 -1.49
CA LEU A 232 -5.57 -15.81 -2.75
C LEU A 232 -6.80 -16.69 -2.54
N CYS A 233 -7.64 -16.75 -3.56
CA CYS A 233 -8.90 -17.48 -3.53
C CYS A 233 -8.72 -18.97 -3.83
N TYR A 234 -9.40 -19.81 -3.06
CA TYR A 234 -9.72 -21.19 -3.41
C TYR A 234 -10.82 -21.24 -4.48
N ARG A 235 -11.85 -20.39 -4.30
CA ARG A 235 -13.06 -20.37 -5.11
C ARG A 235 -13.57 -18.97 -5.31
N ILE A 236 -14.22 -18.78 -6.44
CA ILE A 236 -14.99 -17.59 -6.79
C ILE A 236 -16.43 -18.03 -7.01
N TYR A 237 -17.36 -17.23 -6.50
CA TYR A 237 -18.78 -17.35 -6.84
C TYR A 237 -19.27 -16.06 -7.49
N ILE A 238 -20.04 -16.23 -8.56
CA ILE A 238 -20.72 -15.15 -9.26
C ILE A 238 -22.20 -15.44 -9.21
N THR A 239 -23.00 -14.46 -8.83
CA THR A 239 -24.46 -14.55 -8.94
C THR A 239 -24.96 -13.48 -9.89
N TYR A 240 -25.92 -13.83 -10.73
CA TYR A 240 -26.53 -12.92 -11.70
C TYR A 240 -28.05 -13.01 -11.64
N ASN A 241 -28.70 -11.86 -11.55
CA ASN A 241 -30.14 -11.73 -11.67
C ASN A 241 -30.48 -11.20 -13.08
N PRO A 242 -30.99 -12.03 -14.00
CA PRO A 242 -31.29 -11.62 -15.37
C PRO A 242 -32.48 -10.65 -15.47
N LEU A 243 -33.35 -10.58 -14.45
CA LEU A 243 -34.49 -9.66 -14.44
C LEU A 243 -34.08 -8.23 -14.05
N LYS A 244 -33.05 -8.10 -13.22
CA LYS A 244 -32.55 -6.80 -12.72
C LYS A 244 -31.23 -6.35 -13.33
N ASP A 245 -30.58 -7.21 -14.12
CA ASP A 245 -29.21 -7.00 -14.60
C ASP A 245 -28.23 -6.66 -13.45
N GLU A 246 -28.32 -7.48 -12.40
CA GLU A 246 -27.56 -7.31 -11.16
C GLU A 246 -26.61 -8.49 -10.99
N VAL A 247 -25.32 -8.19 -10.79
CA VAL A 247 -24.27 -9.19 -10.57
C VAL A 247 -23.66 -8.99 -9.19
N HIS A 248 -23.21 -10.08 -8.57
CA HIS A 248 -22.40 -10.02 -7.35
C HIS A 248 -21.21 -10.97 -7.47
N TYR A 249 -20.12 -10.58 -6.83
CA TYR A 249 -18.85 -11.31 -6.83
C TYR A 249 -18.43 -11.67 -5.42
N TYR A 250 -18.25 -12.96 -5.16
CA TYR A 250 -17.87 -13.51 -3.87
C TYR A 250 -16.66 -14.42 -3.98
N THR A 251 -15.93 -14.57 -2.88
CA THR A 251 -14.64 -15.25 -2.83
C THR A 251 -14.54 -16.13 -1.58
N ILE A 252 -13.93 -17.29 -1.72
CA ILE A 252 -13.47 -18.12 -0.60
C ILE A 252 -11.95 -18.00 -0.55
N GLU A 253 -11.45 -17.31 0.46
CA GLU A 253 -10.07 -16.83 0.52
C GLU A 253 -9.23 -17.61 1.52
N MET A 254 -7.97 -17.84 1.16
CA MET A 254 -6.97 -18.38 2.06
C MET A 254 -6.54 -17.32 3.06
N THR A 255 -6.66 -17.61 4.35
CA THR A 255 -6.16 -16.72 5.40
C THR A 255 -4.78 -17.15 5.89
N LYS A 256 -4.13 -16.30 6.69
CA LYS A 256 -2.87 -16.66 7.37
C LYS A 256 -3.09 -17.63 8.53
N GLU A 257 -4.31 -17.71 9.04
CA GLU A 257 -4.69 -18.62 10.12
C GLU A 257 -4.93 -20.01 9.54
N LYS A 258 -4.35 -21.01 10.21
CA LYS A 258 -4.45 -22.39 9.75
C LYS A 258 -5.91 -22.85 9.84
N ASP A 259 -6.39 -23.47 8.77
CA ASP A 259 -7.75 -24.03 8.67
C ASP A 259 -8.89 -22.99 8.75
N VAL A 260 -8.57 -21.68 8.67
CA VAL A 260 -9.55 -20.60 8.57
C VAL A 260 -9.60 -20.11 7.13
N ARG A 261 -10.79 -20.17 6.53
CA ARG A 261 -11.11 -19.61 5.22
C ARG A 261 -12.00 -18.38 5.43
N LEU A 262 -11.82 -17.34 4.62
CA LEU A 262 -12.65 -16.14 4.68
C LEU A 262 -13.67 -16.16 3.54
N LEU A 263 -14.92 -15.82 3.85
CA LEU A 263 -15.91 -15.47 2.84
C LEU A 263 -15.82 -13.97 2.59
N GLY A 264 -15.40 -13.61 1.39
CA GLY A 264 -15.28 -12.23 0.95
C GLY A 264 -16.10 -11.95 -0.30
N GLY A 265 -15.95 -10.74 -0.80
CA GLY A 265 -16.47 -10.33 -2.09
C GLY A 265 -15.91 -8.99 -2.51
N VAL A 266 -16.13 -8.65 -3.77
CA VAL A 266 -15.75 -7.34 -4.32
C VAL A 266 -17.00 -6.67 -4.83
N THR A 267 -17.28 -5.47 -4.34
CA THR A 267 -18.43 -4.66 -4.74
C THR A 267 -18.16 -3.88 -6.03
N GLU A 268 -19.21 -3.34 -6.63
CA GLU A 268 -19.12 -2.54 -7.88
C GLU A 268 -18.17 -1.33 -7.76
N ASP A 269 -18.03 -0.75 -6.56
CA ASP A 269 -17.08 0.33 -6.28
C ASP A 269 -15.63 -0.15 -6.04
N ALA A 270 -15.32 -1.39 -6.44
CA ALA A 270 -14.02 -2.04 -6.34
C ALA A 270 -13.47 -2.13 -4.90
N LYS A 271 -14.36 -2.22 -3.91
CA LYS A 271 -13.98 -2.47 -2.51
C LYS A 271 -14.11 -3.94 -2.19
N HIS A 272 -13.15 -4.43 -1.42
CA HIS A 272 -13.23 -5.75 -0.82
C HIS A 272 -14.09 -5.68 0.45
N VAL A 273 -15.02 -6.63 0.58
CA VAL A 273 -15.92 -6.78 1.72
C VAL A 273 -15.71 -8.17 2.32
N SER A 274 -15.66 -8.25 3.64
CA SER A 274 -15.59 -9.51 4.38
C SER A 274 -16.95 -9.82 4.98
N TYR A 275 -17.47 -11.02 4.70
CA TYR A 275 -18.71 -11.56 5.26
C TYR A 275 -18.45 -12.54 6.43
N GLY A 276 -17.21 -12.59 6.92
CA GLY A 276 -16.79 -13.47 8.01
C GLY A 276 -16.15 -14.78 7.55
N ASN A 277 -16.19 -15.79 8.41
CA ASN A 277 -15.57 -17.08 8.12
C ASN A 277 -16.36 -17.82 7.05
N ALA A 278 -15.65 -18.38 6.07
CA ALA A 278 -16.28 -19.22 5.07
C ALA A 278 -16.88 -20.48 5.71
N PRO A 279 -18.07 -20.90 5.27
CA PRO A 279 -18.67 -22.14 5.73
C PRO A 279 -17.84 -23.34 5.25
N VAL A 280 -18.15 -24.52 5.80
CA VAL A 280 -17.51 -25.75 5.37
C VAL A 280 -17.75 -26.03 3.89
N GLU A 281 -16.78 -26.67 3.26
CA GLU A 281 -16.84 -27.09 1.87
C GLU A 281 -18.11 -27.93 1.60
N GLY A 282 -18.97 -27.43 0.72
CA GLY A 282 -20.30 -28.00 0.44
C GLY A 282 -21.49 -27.19 0.99
N ALA A 283 -21.28 -26.36 2.01
CA ALA A 283 -22.29 -25.41 2.51
C ALA A 283 -22.13 -23.99 1.90
N GLU A 284 -20.99 -23.71 1.27
CA GLU A 284 -20.67 -22.43 0.61
C GLU A 284 -21.76 -21.98 -0.37
N LEU A 285 -22.23 -22.88 -1.24
CA LEU A 285 -23.28 -22.55 -2.22
C LEU A 285 -24.56 -22.02 -1.57
N GLN A 286 -24.98 -22.63 -0.46
CA GLN A 286 -26.18 -22.23 0.27
C GLN A 286 -26.03 -20.83 0.86
N GLU A 287 -24.84 -20.54 1.41
CA GLU A 287 -24.56 -19.23 1.99
C GLU A 287 -24.53 -18.12 0.92
N ILE A 288 -23.91 -18.39 -0.23
CA ILE A 288 -23.90 -17.46 -1.36
C ILE A 288 -25.33 -17.19 -1.86
N MET A 289 -26.18 -18.22 -1.93
CA MET A 289 -27.59 -18.04 -2.27
C MET A 289 -28.36 -17.20 -1.25
N ASN A 290 -28.03 -17.33 0.05
CA ASN A 290 -28.64 -16.50 1.09
C ASN A 290 -28.21 -15.02 0.93
N LEU A 291 -26.92 -14.78 0.70
CA LEU A 291 -26.36 -13.44 0.46
C LEU A 291 -26.97 -12.76 -0.77
N ALA A 292 -27.12 -13.50 -1.87
CA ALA A 292 -27.70 -12.97 -3.10
C ALA A 292 -29.19 -12.61 -2.96
N LYS A 293 -29.92 -13.28 -2.05
CA LYS A 293 -31.34 -12.99 -1.79
C LYS A 293 -31.54 -11.85 -0.78
N ASN A 294 -30.65 -11.75 0.20
CA ASN A 294 -30.71 -10.74 1.28
C ASN A 294 -29.40 -9.92 1.37
N PRO A 295 -29.08 -9.05 0.40
CA PRO A 295 -27.84 -8.27 0.41
C PRO A 295 -27.71 -7.26 1.57
N GLY A 296 -28.78 -7.02 2.35
CA GLY A 296 -28.84 -6.00 3.40
C GLY A 296 -28.68 -6.47 4.86
N GLU A 297 -28.62 -7.77 5.16
CA GLU A 297 -28.74 -8.26 6.55
C GLU A 297 -27.43 -8.42 7.34
N LEU A 298 -26.26 -8.14 6.77
CA LEU A 298 -24.95 -8.39 7.43
C LEU A 298 -24.17 -7.12 7.81
N THR A 299 -24.81 -5.94 7.78
CA THR A 299 -24.25 -4.69 8.33
C THR A 299 -24.91 -4.34 9.67
N SER A 300 -24.94 -5.28 10.61
CA SER A 300 -25.34 -5.03 12.01
C SER A 300 -24.41 -5.72 12.98
#